data_AF-A0A6I7NFU4-F1
#
_entry.id   AF-A0A6I7NFU4-F1
#
_cell.length_a   1.000
_cell.length_b   1.000
_cell.length_c   1.000
_cell.angle_alpha   90.00
_cell.angle_beta   90.00
_cell.angle_gamma   90.00
#
_symmetry.space_group_name_H-M   'P 1'
#
loop_
_entity.id
_entity.type
_entity.pdbx_description
1 polymer ?
#
loop_
_entity_poly.entity_id
_entity_poly.type
_entity_poly.pdbx_seq_one_letter_code
_entity_poly.pdbx_strand_id
1 'polypeptide(L)'
;MIYDGLLLLAIWMVLGLVFVLVGELTGYALTPLQFVVNLLAAWFFLAWFWIRTGQTLGMQAWNIQLRDETGGPVNPKQATLRYLVALAQWLVILLGIYLAREHGALVTAGATALLLAGLGLSQAHPRRAMLHDWLSGTELVRVTRQAGPHTGP
;
A
#
# COMPACT_ATOMS: atom_id res chain seq x y z
N MET A 1 6.43 -2.66 8.00
CA MET A 1 6.52 -2.31 6.56
C MET A 1 7.73 -1.43 6.20
N ILE A 2 8.51 -0.88 7.15
CA ILE A 2 9.73 -0.11 6.82
C ILE A 2 10.65 -0.89 5.86
N TYR A 3 10.81 -2.19 6.08
CA TYR A 3 11.55 -3.09 5.19
C TYR A 3 11.06 -3.05 3.74
N ASP A 4 9.74 -3.12 3.52
CA ASP A 4 9.16 -3.04 2.18
C ASP A 4 9.34 -1.65 1.58
N GLY A 5 9.27 -0.60 2.41
CA GLY A 5 9.55 0.77 2.01
C GLY A 5 11.00 0.96 1.53
N LEU A 6 11.98 0.35 2.21
CA LEU A 6 13.39 0.38 1.80
C LEU A 6 13.61 -0.37 0.49
N LEU A 7 12.94 -1.51 0.29
CA LEU A 7 13.03 -2.26 -0.96
C LEU A 7 12.40 -1.50 -2.13
N LEU A 8 11.22 -0.91 -1.92
CA LEU A 8 10.58 -0.07 -2.93
C LEU A 8 11.41 1.17 -3.24
N LEU A 9 12.02 1.79 -2.23
CA LEU A 9 12.95 2.90 -2.43
C LEU A 9 14.15 2.48 -3.26
N ALA A 10 14.75 1.32 -2.98
CA ALA A 10 15.86 0.79 -3.78
C ALA A 10 15.44 0.57 -5.25
N ILE A 11 14.26 -0.01 -5.49
CA ILE A 11 13.70 -0.20 -6.84
C ILE A 11 13.51 1.16 -7.53
N TRP A 12 12.91 2.14 -6.86
CA TRP A 12 12.69 3.48 -7.42
C TRP A 12 13.99 4.24 -7.68
N MET A 13 15.04 4.04 -6.88
CA MET A 13 16.36 4.63 -7.12
C MET A 13 16.99 4.06 -8.39
N VAL A 14 16.93 2.73 -8.59
CA VAL A 14 17.44 2.07 -9.80
C VAL A 14 16.65 2.51 -11.03
N LEU A 15 15.32 2.50 -10.96
CA LEU A 15 14.47 2.99 -12.05
C LEU A 15 14.76 4.47 -12.34
N GLY A 16 14.90 5.28 -11.30
CA GLY A 16 15.25 6.70 -11.43
C GLY A 16 16.57 6.91 -12.17
N LEU A 17 17.61 6.14 -11.83
CA LEU A 17 18.88 6.19 -12.55
C LEU A 17 18.71 5.85 -14.03
N VAL A 18 17.96 4.78 -14.35
CA VAL A 18 17.69 4.40 -15.74
C VAL A 18 16.97 5.53 -16.48
N PHE A 19 15.95 6.15 -15.88
CA PHE A 19 15.21 7.24 -16.51
C PHE A 19 16.04 8.51 -16.71
N VAL A 20 16.95 8.83 -15.78
CA VAL A 20 17.89 9.95 -15.96
C VAL A 20 18.82 9.67 -17.14
N LEU A 21 19.44 8.48 -17.20
CA LEU A 21 20.35 8.12 -18.29
C LEU A 21 19.65 8.13 -19.65
N VAL A 22 18.43 7.56 -19.74
CA VAL A 22 17.65 7.57 -20.99
C VAL A 22 17.22 9.00 -21.35
N GLY A 23 16.86 9.82 -20.37
CA GLY A 23 16.55 11.24 -20.58
C GLY A 23 17.74 12.00 -21.18
N GLU A 24 18.95 11.79 -20.65
CA GLU A 24 20.18 12.40 -21.17
C GLU A 24 20.51 11.94 -22.61
N LEU A 25 20.31 10.65 -22.91
CA LEU A 25 20.58 10.11 -24.24
C LEU A 25 19.57 10.56 -25.30
N THR A 26 18.31 10.75 -24.91
CA THR A 26 17.21 11.06 -25.84
C THR A 26 16.90 12.56 -25.93
N GLY A 27 17.32 13.35 -24.94
CA GLY A 27 16.99 14.77 -24.83
C GLY A 27 15.55 15.06 -24.38
N TYR A 28 14.76 14.03 -24.03
CA TYR A 28 13.37 14.19 -23.61
C TYR A 28 13.21 14.14 -22.08
N ALA A 29 12.30 14.96 -21.56
CA ALA A 29 11.86 14.87 -20.17
C ALA A 29 10.89 13.69 -19.98
N LEU A 30 11.38 12.60 -19.39
CA LEU A 30 10.62 11.38 -19.17
C LEU A 30 9.92 11.32 -17.80
N THR A 31 9.86 12.44 -17.07
CA THR A 31 9.34 12.52 -15.69
C THR A 31 7.92 11.99 -15.53
N PRO A 32 6.94 12.32 -16.41
CA PRO A 32 5.59 11.77 -16.30
C PRO A 32 5.57 10.24 -16.49
N LEU A 33 6.37 9.72 -17.42
CA LEU A 33 6.49 8.29 -17.67
C LEU A 33 7.16 7.57 -16.50
N GLN A 34 8.23 8.14 -15.95
CA GLN A 34 8.93 7.64 -14.75
C GLN A 34 7.97 7.52 -13.57
N PHE A 35 7.10 8.52 -13.36
CA PHE A 35 6.10 8.48 -12.29
C PHE A 35 5.14 7.30 -12.45
N VAL A 36 4.58 7.10 -13.65
CA VAL A 36 3.70 5.96 -13.95
C VAL A 36 4.44 4.63 -13.75
N VAL A 37 5.67 4.51 -14.25
CA VAL A 37 6.47 3.29 -14.09
C VAL A 37 6.79 3.00 -12.62
N ASN A 38 7.07 4.02 -11.80
CA ASN A 38 7.30 3.84 -10.37
C ASN A 38 6.03 3.34 -9.64
N LEU A 39 4.85 3.85 -10.01
CA LEU A 39 3.58 3.36 -9.46
C LEU A 39 3.30 1.90 -9.88
N LEU A 40 3.58 1.55 -11.14
CA LEU A 40 3.41 0.18 -11.62
C LEU A 40 4.41 -0.78 -10.98
N ALA A 41 5.66 -0.36 -10.79
CA ALA A 41 6.69 -1.15 -10.13
C ALA A 41 6.31 -1.45 -8.68
N ALA A 42 5.79 -0.46 -7.95
CA ALA A 42 5.32 -0.64 -6.58
C ALA A 42 4.10 -1.57 -6.51
N TRP A 43 3.13 -1.40 -7.42
CA TRP A 43 1.99 -2.31 -7.54
C TRP A 43 2.44 -3.74 -7.81
N PHE A 44 3.29 -3.94 -8.82
CA PHE A 44 3.76 -5.26 -9.23
C PHE A 44 4.51 -5.96 -8.09
N PHE A 45 5.43 -5.23 -7.42
CA PHE A 45 6.17 -5.74 -6.27
C PHE A 45 5.19 -6.22 -5.18
N LEU A 46 4.30 -5.36 -4.71
CA LEU A 46 3.39 -5.68 -3.61
C LEU A 46 2.39 -6.78 -3.97
N ALA A 47 1.73 -6.64 -5.13
CA ALA A 47 0.72 -7.59 -5.60
C ALA A 47 1.31 -8.99 -5.79
N TRP A 48 2.53 -9.09 -6.33
CA TRP A 48 3.22 -10.37 -6.50
C TRP A 48 3.39 -11.12 -5.18
N PHE A 49 3.89 -10.44 -4.14
CA PHE A 49 4.09 -11.06 -2.82
C PHE A 49 2.77 -11.42 -2.14
N TRP A 50 1.76 -10.56 -2.24
CA TRP A 50 0.42 -10.80 -1.68
C TRP A 50 -0.26 -12.01 -2.32
N ILE A 51 -0.23 -12.14 -3.64
CA ILE A 51 -0.88 -13.26 -4.35
C ILE A 51 -0.13 -14.57 -4.11
N ARG A 52 1.20 -14.56 -4.15
CA ARG A 52 2.00 -15.80 -4.12
C ARG A 52 2.18 -16.38 -2.73
N THR A 53 2.36 -15.53 -1.72
CA THR A 53 2.74 -15.95 -0.36
C THR A 53 1.82 -15.40 0.72
N GLY A 54 1.00 -14.39 0.39
CA GLY A 54 0.26 -13.62 1.38
C GLY A 54 1.16 -12.78 2.29
N GLN A 55 2.47 -12.68 2.04
CA GLN A 55 3.40 -11.96 2.93
C GLN A 55 4.47 -11.21 2.13
N THR A 56 4.60 -9.91 2.40
CA THR A 56 5.80 -9.17 2.03
C THR A 56 6.92 -9.44 3.03
N LEU A 57 8.16 -9.07 2.71
CA LEU A 57 9.29 -9.23 3.63
C LEU A 57 9.02 -8.50 4.96
N GLY A 58 8.47 -7.29 4.88
CA GLY A 58 8.07 -6.52 6.05
C GLY A 58 6.89 -7.11 6.82
N MET A 59 6.07 -7.98 6.22
CA MET A 59 5.03 -8.74 6.93
C MET A 59 5.62 -9.96 7.63
N GLN A 60 6.55 -10.66 6.98
CA GLN A 60 7.25 -11.83 7.53
C GLN A 60 7.98 -11.49 8.83
N ALA A 61 8.68 -10.35 8.86
CA ALA A 61 9.41 -9.90 10.04
C ALA A 61 8.53 -9.72 11.29
N TRP A 62 7.22 -9.52 11.11
CA TRP A 62 6.26 -9.31 12.20
C TRP A 62 5.28 -10.49 12.35
N ASN A 63 5.51 -11.60 11.64
CA ASN A 63 4.62 -12.76 11.58
C ASN A 63 3.18 -12.38 11.19
N ILE A 64 3.01 -11.48 10.23
CA ILE A 64 1.70 -11.06 9.71
C ILE A 64 1.50 -11.75 8.36
N GLN A 65 0.33 -12.31 8.10
CA GLN A 65 -0.08 -12.85 6.81
C GLN A 65 -1.36 -12.20 6.33
N LEU A 66 -1.35 -11.84 5.06
CA LEU A 66 -2.51 -11.39 4.34
C LEU A 66 -3.27 -12.60 3.77
N ARG A 67 -4.57 -12.67 4.08
CA ARG A 67 -5.48 -13.71 3.59
C ARG A 67 -6.78 -13.08 3.10
N ASP A 68 -7.50 -13.82 2.28
CA ASP A 68 -8.89 -13.52 1.96
C ASP A 68 -9.77 -13.68 3.22
N GLU A 69 -10.92 -13.00 3.27
CA GLU A 69 -11.89 -13.11 4.37
C GLU A 69 -12.43 -14.54 4.56
N THR A 70 -12.36 -15.38 3.52
CA THR A 70 -12.71 -16.81 3.60
C THR A 70 -11.56 -17.68 4.12
N GLY A 71 -10.41 -17.08 4.47
CA GLY A 71 -9.18 -17.76 4.92
C GLY A 71 -8.26 -18.25 3.79
N GLY A 72 -8.67 -18.04 2.54
CA GLY A 72 -7.95 -18.44 1.33
C GLY A 72 -6.81 -17.48 0.90
N PRO A 73 -6.10 -17.81 -0.20
CA PRO A 73 -5.10 -16.92 -0.77
C PRO A 73 -5.74 -15.67 -1.40
N VAL A 74 -5.02 -14.56 -1.36
CA VAL A 74 -5.47 -13.28 -1.95
C VAL A 74 -5.48 -13.40 -3.47
N ASN A 75 -6.58 -12.99 -4.09
CA ASN A 75 -6.68 -13.00 -5.55
C ASN A 75 -6.11 -11.69 -6.17
N PRO A 76 -5.78 -11.68 -7.48
CA PRO A 76 -5.21 -10.50 -8.13
C PRO A 76 -6.12 -9.26 -8.12
N LYS A 77 -7.45 -9.45 -8.15
CA LYS A 77 -8.40 -8.33 -8.10
C LYS A 77 -8.37 -7.66 -6.74
N GLN A 78 -8.35 -8.43 -5.66
CA GLN A 78 -8.25 -7.95 -4.28
C GLN A 78 -6.93 -7.22 -4.04
N ALA A 79 -5.80 -7.79 -4.50
CA ALA A 79 -4.49 -7.14 -4.42
C ALA A 79 -4.47 -5.78 -5.14
N THR A 80 -5.08 -5.70 -6.32
CA THR A 80 -5.17 -4.46 -7.09
C THR A 80 -6.07 -3.43 -6.41
N LEU A 81 -7.25 -3.84 -5.95
CA LEU A 81 -8.18 -2.97 -5.25
C LEU A 81 -7.55 -2.42 -3.96
N ARG A 82 -6.88 -3.28 -3.19
CA ARG A 82 -6.13 -2.90 -1.99
C ARG A 82 -5.10 -1.82 -2.30
N TYR A 83 -4.33 -1.97 -3.37
CA TYR A 83 -3.32 -0.98 -3.80
C TYR A 83 -3.96 0.33 -4.26
N LEU A 84 -5.02 0.29 -5.07
CA LEU A 84 -5.71 1.49 -5.56
C LEU A 84 -6.36 2.29 -4.43
N VAL A 85 -6.99 1.61 -3.48
CA VAL A 85 -7.54 2.25 -2.27
C VAL A 85 -6.42 2.83 -1.42
N ALA A 86 -5.27 2.14 -1.33
CA ALA A 86 -4.08 2.67 -0.67
C ALA A 86 -3.51 3.91 -1.36
N LEU A 87 -3.51 3.98 -2.70
CA LEU A 87 -3.13 5.19 -3.41
C LEU A 87 -4.13 6.32 -3.20
N ALA A 88 -5.43 6.03 -3.26
CA ALA A 88 -6.49 7.03 -3.08
C ALA A 88 -6.43 7.72 -1.71
N GLN A 89 -6.17 6.98 -0.62
CA GLN A 89 -6.00 7.59 0.71
C GLN A 89 -4.81 8.57 0.75
N TRP A 90 -3.70 8.24 0.10
CA TRP A 90 -2.53 9.13 0.03
C TRP A 90 -2.83 10.37 -0.81
N LEU A 91 -3.55 10.23 -1.92
CA LEU A 91 -3.98 11.36 -2.75
C LEU A 91 -4.89 12.32 -1.99
N VAL A 92 -5.80 11.80 -1.16
CA VAL A 92 -6.66 12.62 -0.29
C VAL A 92 -5.82 13.41 0.72
N ILE A 93 -4.81 12.79 1.33
CA ILE A 93 -3.90 13.48 2.26
C ILE A 93 -3.12 14.58 1.53
N LEU A 94 -2.56 14.28 0.36
CA LEU A 94 -1.81 15.25 -0.45
C LEU A 94 -2.69 16.42 -0.91
N LEU A 95 -3.94 16.16 -1.29
CA LEU A 95 -4.91 17.19 -1.64
C LEU A 95 -5.22 18.07 -0.43
N GLY A 96 -5.38 17.48 0.76
CA GLY A 96 -5.55 18.22 2.02
C GLY A 96 -4.38 19.17 2.29
N ILE A 97 -3.14 18.71 2.10
CA ILE A 97 -1.92 19.54 2.25
C ILE A 97 -1.88 20.65 1.21
N TYR A 98 -2.18 20.35 -0.05
CA TYR A 98 -2.22 21.33 -1.13
C TYR A 98 -3.23 22.46 -0.82
N LEU A 99 -4.44 22.09 -0.43
CA LEU A 99 -5.45 23.06 -0.05
C LEU A 99 -4.99 23.89 1.16
N ALA A 100 -4.17 23.33 2.07
CA ALA A 100 -3.77 23.98 3.33
C ALA A 100 -2.77 25.09 3.06
N ARG A 101 -1.89 24.82 2.11
CA ARG A 101 -0.97 25.79 1.55
C ARG A 101 -1.70 26.98 0.90
N GLU A 102 -2.74 26.71 0.11
CA GLU A 102 -3.40 27.74 -0.71
C GLU A 102 -4.55 28.49 0.00
N HIS A 103 -5.32 27.82 0.87
CA HIS A 103 -6.59 28.34 1.43
C HIS A 103 -6.61 28.43 2.97
N GLY A 104 -5.50 28.10 3.65
CA GLY A 104 -5.38 28.16 5.10
C GLY A 104 -5.88 26.93 5.86
N ALA A 105 -5.51 26.82 7.14
CA ALA A 105 -5.68 25.62 7.96
C ALA A 105 -7.14 25.24 8.24
N LEU A 106 -8.08 26.19 8.27
CA LEU A 106 -9.50 25.93 8.57
C LEU A 106 -10.23 25.27 7.40
N VAL A 107 -10.04 25.76 6.17
CA VAL A 107 -10.63 25.18 4.95
C VAL A 107 -10.13 23.74 4.75
N THR A 108 -8.91 23.47 5.22
CA THR A 108 -8.25 22.19 5.03
C THR A 108 -8.43 21.20 6.13
N ALA A 109 -8.50 21.66 7.37
CA ALA A 109 -9.09 20.86 8.43
C ALA A 109 -10.52 20.45 8.04
N GLY A 110 -11.33 21.37 7.51
CA GLY A 110 -12.70 21.09 7.06
C GLY A 110 -12.78 20.09 5.90
N ALA A 111 -12.06 20.34 4.79
CA ALA A 111 -12.07 19.46 3.63
C ALA A 111 -11.43 18.09 3.91
N THR A 112 -10.31 18.07 4.63
CA THR A 112 -9.66 16.82 5.03
C THR A 112 -10.51 16.06 6.04
N ALA A 113 -11.15 16.72 7.01
CA ALA A 113 -12.07 16.08 7.94
C ALA A 113 -13.34 15.55 7.23
N LEU A 114 -13.87 16.26 6.23
CA LEU A 114 -15.00 15.77 5.42
C LEU A 114 -14.63 14.55 4.56
N LEU A 115 -13.45 14.56 3.94
CA LEU A 115 -12.95 13.42 3.16
C LEU A 115 -12.57 12.25 4.06
N LEU A 116 -11.92 12.50 5.21
CA LEU A 116 -11.63 11.50 6.23
C LEU A 116 -12.88 11.01 6.94
N ALA A 117 -13.95 11.80 7.04
CA ALA A 117 -15.25 11.36 7.54
C ALA A 117 -15.98 10.54 6.47
N GLY A 118 -15.91 10.91 5.19
CA GLY A 118 -16.43 10.10 4.07
C GLY A 118 -15.73 8.75 3.95
N LEU A 119 -14.41 8.73 4.18
CA LEU A 119 -13.62 7.52 4.30
C LEU A 119 -13.81 6.82 5.66
N GLY A 120 -14.07 7.57 6.73
CA GLY A 120 -14.14 7.11 8.12
C GLY A 120 -15.50 6.60 8.56
N LEU A 121 -16.59 6.95 7.88
CA LEU A 121 -17.90 6.33 8.08
C LEU A 121 -17.88 4.82 7.75
N SER A 122 -16.86 4.36 7.03
CA SER A 122 -16.57 2.93 6.83
C SER A 122 -15.90 2.24 8.05
N GLN A 123 -15.50 2.98 9.09
CA GLN A 123 -14.98 2.45 10.37
C GLN A 123 -16.09 1.97 11.33
N ALA A 124 -17.38 2.11 10.96
CA ALA A 124 -18.50 1.63 11.78
C ALA A 124 -18.63 0.09 11.82
N HIS A 125 -17.74 -0.65 11.14
CA HIS A 125 -17.77 -2.10 11.08
C HIS A 125 -16.99 -2.76 12.25
N PRO A 126 -17.59 -3.71 13.00
CA PRO A 126 -17.07 -4.26 14.26
C PRO A 126 -15.69 -4.96 14.25
N ARG A 127 -14.98 -5.06 13.12
CA ARG A 127 -13.73 -5.85 12.98
C ARG A 127 -12.43 -5.03 12.88
N ARG A 128 -12.44 -3.69 12.99
CA ARG A 128 -11.23 -2.82 12.98
C ARG A 128 -10.25 -3.09 11.80
N ALA A 129 -10.77 -3.42 10.62
CA ALA A 129 -9.97 -3.58 9.40
C ALA A 129 -9.68 -2.20 8.78
N MET A 130 -8.47 -1.96 8.25
CA MET A 130 -8.20 -0.69 7.53
C MET A 130 -9.03 -0.66 6.23
N LEU A 131 -9.37 0.53 5.71
CA LEU A 131 -10.26 0.67 4.55
C LEU A 131 -9.86 -0.15 3.32
N HIS A 132 -8.54 -0.27 3.11
CA HIS A 132 -7.99 -1.06 2.03
C HIS A 132 -8.10 -2.57 2.28
N ASP A 133 -8.14 -3.02 3.54
CA ASP A 133 -8.42 -4.41 3.93
C ASP A 133 -9.89 -4.73 3.66
N TRP A 134 -10.81 -3.87 4.13
CA TRP A 134 -12.25 -4.06 3.99
C TRP A 134 -12.73 -4.05 2.53
N LEU A 135 -12.33 -3.04 1.74
CA LEU A 135 -12.73 -2.98 0.33
C LEU A 135 -12.17 -4.12 -0.51
N SER A 136 -11.01 -4.66 -0.12
CA SER A 136 -10.41 -5.79 -0.81
C SER A 136 -10.90 -7.15 -0.29
N GLY A 137 -11.73 -7.20 0.77
CA GLY A 137 -12.11 -8.45 1.41
C GLY A 137 -10.90 -9.24 1.90
N THR A 138 -9.86 -8.55 2.37
CA THR A 138 -8.65 -9.19 2.89
C THR A 138 -8.44 -8.89 4.36
N GLU A 139 -7.88 -9.84 5.09
CA GLU A 139 -7.58 -9.72 6.51
C GLU A 139 -6.09 -9.98 6.81
N LEU A 140 -5.57 -9.22 7.78
CA LEU A 140 -4.23 -9.42 8.31
C LEU A 140 -4.30 -10.35 9.52
N VAL A 141 -3.89 -11.60 9.33
CA VAL A 141 -3.85 -12.63 10.37
C VAL A 141 -2.43 -12.74 10.91
N ARG A 142 -2.29 -12.81 12.23
CA ARG A 142 -0.98 -13.11 12.84
C ARG A 142 -0.71 -14.60 12.73
N VAL A 143 0.41 -14.97 12.10
CA VAL A 143 0.88 -16.34 12.03
C VAL A 143 1.53 -16.68 13.37
N THR A 144 0.75 -17.25 14.29
CA THR A 144 1.32 -17.87 15.49
C THR A 144 2.08 -19.11 15.03
N ARG A 145 3.40 -19.14 15.24
CA ARG A 145 4.20 -20.35 15.08
C ARG A 145 3.53 -21.43 15.94
N GLN A 146 2.91 -22.43 15.30
CA GLN A 146 2.40 -23.60 16.02
C GLN A 146 3.56 -24.16 16.84
N ALA A 147 3.38 -24.22 18.17
CA ALA A 147 4.31 -24.94 19.02
C ALA A 147 4.39 -26.38 18.48
N GLY A 148 5.60 -26.82 18.12
CA GLY A 148 5.81 -28.20 17.70
C GLY A 148 5.27 -29.15 18.77
N PRO A 149 4.77 -30.34 18.40
CA PRO A 149 4.19 -31.27 19.36
C PRO A 149 5.19 -31.47 20.51
N HIS A 150 4.73 -31.20 21.73
CA HIS A 150 5.50 -31.48 22.95
C HIS A 150 5.77 -32.99 22.98
N THR A 151 6.94 -33.40 22.51
CA THR A 151 7.48 -34.73 22.77
C THR A 151 7.93 -34.73 24.23
N GLY A 152 6.99 -35.03 25.13
CA GLY A 152 7.28 -35.30 26.53
C GLY A 152 7.93 -36.67 26.71
N PRO A 153 8.83 -36.80 27.68
CA PRO A 153 8.87 -37.94 28.58
C PRO A 153 8.26 -37.58 29.95
#